data_AF-A0A959CCF8-F1
#
_entry.id   AF-A0A959CCF8-F1
#
_cell.length_a   1.000
_cell.length_b   1.000
_cell.length_c   1.000
_cell.angle_alpha   90.00
_cell.angle_beta   90.00
_cell.angle_gamma   90.00
#
_symmetry.space_group_name_H-M   'P 1'
#
loop_
_entity.id
_entity.type
_entity.pdbx_description
1 polymer ?
#
loop_
_entity_poly.entity_id
_entity_poly.type
_entity_poly.pdbx_seq_one_letter_code
_entity_poly.pdbx_strand_id
1 'polypeptide(L)' 'ELISGITKENNITTIINTHDMNSVMEIGENICFLHEGRLEWSGSRTEVLDSDNENLQSFIFASPFLQRLRKSALKM' A
#
# COMPACT_ATOMS: atom_id res chain seq x y z
N GLU A 1 -7.30 3.23 11.11
CA GLU A 1 -8.53 2.74 11.78
C GLU A 1 -9.81 3.59 11.59
N LEU A 2 -9.91 4.85 12.07
CA LEU A 2 -11.18 5.61 12.08
C LEU A 2 -11.90 5.70 10.71
N ILE A 3 -11.20 6.14 9.66
CA ILE A 3 -11.78 6.29 8.32
C ILE A 3 -12.28 4.95 7.79
N SER A 4 -11.48 3.88 7.92
CA SER A 4 -11.88 2.53 7.51
C SER A 4 -13.12 2.02 8.25
N GLY A 5 -13.25 2.34 9.53
CA GLY A 5 -14.44 2.05 10.33
C GLY A 5 -15.69 2.72 9.76
N ILE A 6 -15.63 4.04 9.55
CA ILE A 6 -16.75 4.82 8.98
C ILE A 6 -17.13 4.32 7.58
N THR A 7 -16.13 4.03 6.74
CA THR A 7 -16.30 3.47 5.39
C THR A 7 -17.14 2.19 5.43
N LYS A 8 -16.78 1.25 6.32
CA LYS A 8 -17.46 -0.05 6.46
C LYS A 8 -18.83 0.07 7.10
N GLU A 9 -18.95 0.86 8.17
CA GLU A 9 -20.20 1.08 8.89
C GLU A 9 -21.29 1.68 8.00
N ASN A 10 -20.90 2.63 7.13
CA ASN A 10 -21.84 3.38 6.29
C ASN A 10 -21.87 2.91 4.83
N ASN A 11 -21.16 1.83 4.49
CA ASN A 11 -21.02 1.31 3.12
C ASN A 11 -20.61 2.41 2.10
N ILE A 12 -19.66 3.27 2.49
CA ILE A 12 -19.18 4.38 1.67
C ILE A 12 -18.07 3.88 0.76
N THR A 13 -18.07 4.29 -0.51
CA THR A 13 -16.86 4.17 -1.34
C THR A 13 -15.90 5.30 -0.97
N THR A 14 -14.74 4.95 -0.40
CA THR A 14 -13.74 5.92 0.05
C THR A 14 -12.48 5.80 -0.77
N ILE A 15 -12.07 6.92 -1.40
CA ILE A 15 -10.79 7.03 -2.11
C ILE A 15 -9.85 7.85 -1.23
N ILE A 16 -8.66 7.30 -0.98
CA ILE A 16 -7.63 7.95 -0.16
C ILE A 16 -6.40 8.18 -1.05
N ASN A 17 -5.95 9.42 -1.14
CA ASN A 17 -4.65 9.73 -1.72
C ASN A 17 -3.63 9.90 -0.59
N THR A 18 -2.56 9.11 -0.61
CA THR A 18 -1.52 9.15 0.41
C THR A 18 -0.18 8.69 -0.15
N HIS A 19 0.90 9.14 0.48
CA HIS A 19 2.25 8.62 0.29
C HIS A 19 2.73 7.81 1.51
N ASP A 20 1.94 7.74 2.59
CA ASP A 20 2.29 6.98 3.79
C ASP A 20 1.91 5.51 3.62
N MET A 21 2.92 4.65 3.53
CA MET A 21 2.74 3.22 3.38
C MET A 21 2.20 2.53 4.64
N ASN A 22 2.37 3.08 5.85
CA ASN A 22 1.78 2.46 7.04
C ASN A 22 0.25 2.44 6.91
N SER A 23 -0.32 3.58 6.54
CA SER A 23 -1.76 3.72 6.28
C SER A 23 -2.22 2.82 5.12
N VAL A 24 -1.46 2.75 4.03
CA VAL A 24 -1.78 1.88 2.88
C VAL A 24 -1.83 0.41 3.30
N MET A 25 -0.86 -0.06 4.09
CA MET A 25 -0.82 -1.45 4.53
C MET A 25 -1.91 -1.80 5.54
N GLU A 26 -2.34 -0.82 6.37
CA GLU A 26 -3.34 -1.05 7.40
C GLU A 26 -4.76 -1.09 6.81
N ILE A 27 -5.14 -0.07 6.03
CA ILE A 27 -6.52 0.14 5.58
C ILE A 27 -6.72 0.08 4.07
N GLY A 28 -5.65 -0.03 3.27
CA GLY A 28 -5.74 -0.16 1.81
C GLY A 28 -6.31 -1.51 1.40
N GLU A 29 -7.37 -1.49 0.59
CA GLU A 29 -7.99 -2.69 0.03
C GLU A 29 -7.61 -2.84 -1.46
N ASN A 30 -7.89 -1.80 -2.25
CA ASN A 30 -7.44 -1.65 -3.63
C ASN A 30 -6.47 -0.47 -3.71
N ILE A 31 -5.24 -0.71 -4.16
CA ILE A 31 -4.16 0.26 -4.17
C ILE A 31 -3.79 0.56 -5.63
N CYS A 32 -3.65 1.85 -5.93
CA CYS A 32 -3.15 2.35 -7.21
C CYS A 32 -1.90 3.18 -6.94
N PHE A 33 -0.75 2.73 -7.45
CA PHE A 33 0.50 3.47 -7.38
C PHE A 33 0.68 4.33 -8.63
N LEU A 34 0.78 5.63 -8.42
CA LEU A 34 1.00 6.62 -9.47
C LEU A 34 2.44 7.12 -9.41
N HIS A 35 3.12 7.12 -10.56
CA HIS A 35 4.44 7.70 -10.72
C HIS A 35 4.51 8.45 -12.04
N GLU A 36 5.03 9.68 -12.01
CA GLU A 36 5.07 10.62 -13.14
C GLU A 36 3.74 10.76 -13.91
N GLY A 37 2.62 10.78 -13.17
CA GLY A 37 1.27 10.92 -13.73
C GLY A 37 0.73 9.66 -14.42
N ARG A 38 1.43 8.52 -14.31
CA ARG A 38 1.00 7.23 -14.86
C ARG A 38 0.64 6.27 -13.75
N LEU A 39 -0.37 5.44 -14.00
CA LEU A 39 -0.66 4.27 -13.17
C LEU A 39 0.38 3.20 -13.49
N GLU A 40 1.35 3.03 -12.61
CA GLU A 40 2.45 2.09 -12.81
C GLU A 40 2.23 0.74 -12.14
N TRP A 41 1.38 0.70 -11.12
CA TRP A 41 1.01 -0.55 -10.46
C TRP A 41 -0.36 -0.44 -9.80
N SER A 42 -1.09 -1.55 -9.78
CA SER A 42 -2.33 -1.69 -9.03
C SER A 42 -2.46 -3.09 -8.45
N GLY A 43 -3.01 -3.19 -7.25
CA GLY A 43 -3.24 -4.47 -6.59
C GLY A 43 -3.68 -4.30 -5.15
N SER A 44 -3.65 -5.38 -4.40
CA SER A 44 -3.97 -5.40 -2.97
C SER A 44 -2.74 -5.17 -2.09
N ARG A 45 -2.98 -4.95 -0.80
CA ARG A 45 -1.90 -4.80 0.20
C ARG A 45 -0.98 -6.02 0.31
N THR A 46 -1.44 -7.21 -0.09
CA THR A 46 -0.61 -8.42 -0.05
C THR A 46 0.29 -8.50 -1.26
N GLU A 47 -0.20 -8.10 -2.43
CA GLU A 47 0.55 -8.11 -3.68
C GLU A 47 1.59 -6.97 -3.75
N VAL A 48 1.40 -5.89 -2.98
CA VAL A 48 2.30 -4.73 -3.01
C VAL A 48 3.74 -5.07 -2.58
N LEU A 49 3.92 -6.05 -1.69
CA LEU A 49 5.23 -6.46 -1.18
C LEU A 49 5.99 -7.38 -2.15
N ASP A 50 5.25 -8.07 -3.02
CA ASP A 50 5.77 -9.03 -3.99
C ASP A 50 5.84 -8.44 -5.41
N SER A 51 5.60 -7.14 -5.55
CA SER A 51 5.61 -6.47 -6.84
C SER A 51 7.02 -6.38 -7.42
N ASP A 52 7.17 -6.74 -8.70
CA ASP A 52 8.41 -6.57 -9.47
C ASP A 52 8.59 -5.13 -10.03
N ASN A 53 7.67 -4.20 -9.72
CA ASN A 53 7.79 -2.82 -10.17
C ASN A 53 8.91 -2.08 -9.40
N GLU A 54 9.98 -1.68 -10.10
CA GLU A 54 11.15 -1.04 -9.51
C GLU A 54 10.85 0.29 -8.80
N ASN A 55 9.97 1.13 -9.36
CA ASN A 55 9.61 2.42 -8.78
C ASN A 55 8.81 2.24 -7.49
N LEU A 56 7.86 1.31 -7.49
CA LEU A 56 7.10 0.93 -6.30
C LEU A 56 8.01 0.32 -5.24
N GLN A 57 8.91 -0.58 -5.63
CA GLN A 57 9.90 -1.17 -4.74
C GLN A 57 10.80 -0.10 -4.11
N SER A 58 11.33 0.83 -4.90
CA SER A 58 12.14 1.96 -4.42
C SER A 58 11.37 2.80 -3.39
N PHE A 59 10.09 3.08 -3.67
CA PHE A 59 9.20 3.79 -2.75
C PHE A 59 8.98 3.02 -1.44
N ILE A 60 8.75 1.71 -1.52
CA ILE A 60 8.60 0.82 -0.36
C ILE A 60 9.88 0.78 0.47
N PHE A 61 11.06 0.71 -0.17
CA PHE A 61 12.36 0.65 0.51
C PHE A 61 12.73 1.93 1.23
N ALA A 62 12.14 3.07 0.89
CA ALA A 62 12.32 4.29 1.67
C ALA A 62 11.72 4.18 3.09
N SER A 63 10.78 3.25 3.33
CA SER A 63 10.13 3.07 4.64
C SER A 63 10.84 2.02 5.52
N PRO A 64 11.39 2.40 6.70
CA PRO A 64 12.01 1.46 7.62
C PRO A 64 11.07 0.36 8.14
N PHE A 65 9.76 0.63 8.20
CA PHE A 65 8.74 -0.34 8.59
C PHE A 65 8.62 -1.46 7.55
N LEU A 66 8.51 -1.10 6.27
CA LEU A 66 8.36 -2.06 5.18
C LEU A 66 9.62 -2.88 4.95
N GLN A 67 10.80 -2.28 5.14
CA GLN A 67 12.05 -3.03 5.13
C GLN A 67 12.06 -4.19 6.15
N ARG A 68 11.45 -3.99 7.34
CA ARG A 68 11.33 -5.05 8.34
C ARG A 68 10.33 -6.12 7.92
N LEU A 69 9.17 -5.73 7.40
CA LEU A 69 8.16 -6.68 6.91
C LEU A 69 8.70 -7.58 5.80
N ARG A 70 9.36 -7.00 4.78
CA ARG A 70 9.96 -7.79 3.70
C ARG A 70 11.03 -8.77 4.22
N LYS A 71 11.89 -8.33 5.14
CA LYS A 71 12.91 -9.20 5.76
C LYS A 71 12.28 -10.37 6.52
N SER A 72 11.11 -10.19 7.12
CA SER A 72 10.38 -11.28 7.78
C SER A 72 9.72 -12.21 6.76
N ALA A 73 9.14 -11.68 5.69
CA ALA A 73 8.53 -12.47 4.62
C ALA A 73 9.55 -13.34 3.87
N LEU A 74 10.76 -12.82 3.62
CA LEU A 74 11.85 -13.54 2.94
C LEU A 74 12.58 -14.56 3.83
N LYS A 75 12.34 -14.55 5.15
CA LYS A 75 12.96 -15.47 6.12
C LYS A 75 12.07 -16.69 6.43
N MET A 76 10.90 -16.78 5.81
CA MET A 76 9.95 -17.88 5.91
C MET A 76 10.12 -18.80 4.71
#